data_AF-A0A382QMS9-F1
#
_entry.id   AF-A0A382QMS9-F1
#
_cell.length_a   1.000
_cell.length_b   1.000
_cell.length_c   1.000
_cell.angle_alpha   90.00
_cell.angle_beta   90.00
_cell.angle_gamma   90.00
#
_symmetry.space_group_name_H-M   'P 1'
#
loop_
_entity.id
_entity.type
_entity.pdbx_description
1 polymer ?
#
loop_
_entity_poly.entity_id
_entity_poly.type
_entity_poly.pdbx_seq_one_letter_code
_entity_poly.pdbx_strand_id
1 'polypeptide(L)'
;MAHTVESLSKLLKRTPDQVISILADAGIEGKTAEANISVDERKILMSSLSKRSGTKSTISVSRKTPKSHTTETLTGGVKIQVKKKREVPNVVIDSSADEAILKAQDALEVGRLADQKDQDHDAKRQDMTRLQKIKDEELITQKNQQELVTAKQEEKKATESPVPDKAKATKKQPKRLRKGLGVQSKRKELHVAHHNPNRKLKKKERTQISQKVQDEQAQHGFHMPVEPITHEVLIPETIKISELALKMTTKAGEVLKVMMSMGVMAT
;
A
#
# COMPACT_ATOMS: atom_id res chain seq x y z
N MET A 1 35.19 -17.07 17.05
CA MET A 1 34.28 -18.22 17.06
C MET A 1 34.23 -18.77 15.65
N ALA A 2 34.62 -20.04 15.46
CA ALA A 2 34.41 -20.70 14.18
C ALA A 2 32.91 -20.98 14.02
N HIS A 3 32.34 -20.63 12.88
CA HIS A 3 30.93 -20.89 12.58
C HIS A 3 30.88 -21.99 11.51
N THR A 4 30.20 -23.09 11.82
CA THR A 4 29.93 -24.14 10.84
C THR A 4 28.82 -23.70 9.88
N VAL A 5 28.78 -24.29 8.67
CA VAL A 5 27.70 -24.07 7.71
C VAL A 5 26.32 -24.33 8.34
N GLU A 6 26.17 -25.38 9.15
CA GLU A 6 24.93 -25.69 9.85
C GLU A 6 24.54 -24.63 10.90
N SER A 7 25.50 -24.05 11.62
CA SER A 7 25.23 -22.99 12.59
C SER A 7 24.74 -21.70 11.91
N LEU A 8 25.32 -21.36 10.75
CA LEU A 8 24.92 -20.19 9.97
C LEU A 8 23.59 -20.41 9.25
N SER A 9 23.31 -21.62 8.78
CA SER A 9 22.04 -21.94 8.13
C SER A 9 20.84 -21.77 9.09
N LYS A 10 20.99 -22.23 10.35
CA LYS A 10 20.01 -22.00 11.43
C LYS A 10 19.80 -20.50 11.70
N LEU A 11 20.87 -19.71 11.77
CA LEU A 11 20.80 -18.26 12.00
C LEU A 11 20.10 -17.52 10.85
N LEU A 12 20.41 -17.90 9.61
CA LEU A 12 19.88 -17.28 8.39
C LEU A 12 18.52 -17.84 7.96
N LYS A 13 17.99 -18.82 8.70
CA LYS A 13 16.73 -19.53 8.39
C LYS A 13 16.75 -20.13 6.97
N ARG A 14 17.86 -20.78 6.62
CA ARG A 14 18.11 -21.47 5.34
C ARG A 14 18.51 -22.91 5.60
N THR A 15 18.37 -23.78 4.60
CA THR A 15 18.93 -25.14 4.69
C THR A 15 20.44 -25.09 4.50
N PRO A 16 21.22 -26.04 5.07
CA PRO A 16 22.66 -26.10 4.86
C PRO A 16 23.00 -26.19 3.37
N ASP A 17 22.25 -26.96 2.59
CA ASP A 17 22.46 -27.10 1.14
C ASP A 17 22.27 -25.79 0.38
N GLN A 18 21.31 -24.94 0.80
CA GLN A 18 21.13 -23.61 0.21
C GLN A 18 22.31 -22.69 0.51
N VAL A 19 22.89 -22.80 1.71
CA VAL A 19 24.09 -22.03 2.08
C VAL A 19 25.30 -22.52 1.27
N ILE A 20 25.43 -23.83 1.06
CA ILE A 20 26.47 -24.43 0.22
C ILE A 20 26.34 -23.96 -1.23
N SER A 21 25.13 -23.98 -1.80
CA SER A 21 24.86 -23.49 -3.15
C SER A 21 25.24 -22.01 -3.32
N ILE A 22 24.89 -21.15 -2.37
CA ILE A 22 25.23 -19.72 -2.43
C ILE A 22 26.75 -19.49 -2.31
N LEU A 23 27.46 -20.34 -1.55
CA LEU A 23 28.91 -20.27 -1.45
C LEU A 23 29.58 -20.75 -2.74
N ALA A 24 29.07 -21.82 -3.36
CA ALA A 24 29.54 -22.31 -4.66
C ALA A 24 29.34 -21.26 -5.76
N ASP A 25 28.17 -20.62 -5.81
CA ASP A 25 27.88 -19.51 -6.74
C ASP A 25 28.84 -18.32 -6.55
N ALA A 26 29.38 -18.16 -5.35
CA ALA A 26 30.37 -17.12 -5.02
C ALA A 26 31.83 -17.57 -5.24
N GLY A 27 32.05 -18.76 -5.79
CA GLY A 27 33.37 -19.33 -6.08
C GLY A 27 34.05 -20.02 -4.89
N ILE A 28 33.29 -20.37 -3.84
CA ILE A 28 33.79 -21.09 -2.67
C ILE A 28 33.22 -22.51 -2.67
N GLU A 29 33.94 -23.44 -3.29
CA GLU A 29 33.56 -24.84 -3.46
C GLU A 29 34.11 -25.75 -2.34
N GLY A 30 33.58 -26.97 -2.23
CA GLY A 30 34.14 -28.00 -1.33
C GLY A 30 33.70 -27.95 0.13
N LYS A 31 32.65 -27.19 0.45
CA LYS A 31 32.13 -27.09 1.83
C LYS A 31 30.99 -28.06 2.10
N THR A 32 31.12 -28.81 3.19
CA THR A 32 30.08 -29.70 3.73
C THR A 32 29.30 -29.02 4.85
N ALA A 33 28.19 -29.61 5.30
CA ALA A 33 27.33 -29.02 6.34
C ALA A 33 28.05 -28.74 7.67
N GLU A 34 29.08 -29.52 8.00
CA GLU A 34 29.84 -29.40 9.25
C GLU A 34 31.14 -28.59 9.09
N ALA A 35 31.49 -28.19 7.86
CA ALA A 35 32.72 -27.46 7.59
C ALA A 35 32.72 -26.08 8.25
N ASN A 36 33.89 -25.69 8.77
CA ASN A 36 34.11 -24.37 9.35
C ASN A 36 34.18 -23.29 8.26
N ILE A 37 33.50 -22.18 8.48
CA ILE A 37 33.50 -21.02 7.58
C ILE A 37 34.39 -19.93 8.16
N SER A 38 35.33 -19.44 7.34
CA SER A 38 36.18 -18.29 7.67
C SER A 38 35.39 -16.98 7.66
N VAL A 39 35.94 -15.96 8.34
CA VAL A 39 35.32 -14.64 8.44
C VAL A 39 35.10 -14.00 7.06
N ASP A 40 36.03 -14.18 6.14
CA ASP A 40 35.93 -13.57 4.80
C ASP A 40 34.88 -14.27 3.93
N GLU A 41 34.78 -15.59 4.03
CA GLU A 41 33.77 -16.39 3.35
C GLU A 41 32.35 -16.08 3.89
N ARG A 42 32.24 -15.81 5.20
CA ARG A 42 31.00 -15.30 5.79
C ARG A 42 30.63 -13.93 5.24
N LYS A 43 31.59 -13.01 5.07
CA LYS A 43 31.32 -11.70 4.45
C LYS A 43 30.81 -11.85 3.03
N ILE A 44 31.43 -12.74 2.25
CA ILE A 44 31.03 -13.04 0.87
C ILE A 44 29.58 -13.56 0.83
N LEU A 45 29.23 -14.51 1.69
CA LEU A 45 27.85 -15.02 1.83
C LEU A 45 26.85 -13.91 2.19
N MET A 46 27.17 -13.06 3.18
CA MET A 46 26.29 -11.96 3.56
C MET A 46 26.12 -10.95 2.41
N SER A 47 27.18 -10.72 1.64
CA SER A 47 27.13 -9.85 0.46
C SER A 47 26.25 -10.42 -0.65
N SER A 48 26.29 -11.74 -0.93
CA SER A 48 25.48 -12.38 -1.97
C SER A 48 23.99 -12.44 -1.59
N LEU A 49 23.70 -12.67 -0.30
CA LEU A 49 22.34 -12.61 0.24
C LEU A 49 21.76 -11.18 0.17
N SER A 50 22.58 -10.16 0.42
CA SER A 50 22.17 -8.76 0.32
C SER A 50 21.89 -8.35 -1.14
N LYS A 51 22.75 -8.78 -2.08
CA LYS A 51 22.62 -8.46 -3.52
C LYS A 51 21.30 -8.95 -4.12
N ARG A 52 20.81 -10.14 -3.73
CA ARG A 52 19.54 -10.68 -4.24
C ARG A 52 18.30 -10.01 -3.64
N SER A 53 18.41 -9.40 -2.46
CA SER A 53 17.29 -8.71 -1.81
C SER A 53 17.12 -7.24 -2.24
N GLY A 54 18.13 -6.66 -2.90
CA GLY A 54 18.14 -5.26 -3.36
C GLY A 54 17.58 -5.06 -4.77
N THR A 55 17.53 -6.10 -5.60
CA THR A 55 16.89 -6.03 -6.92
C THR A 55 15.39 -6.19 -6.76
N LYS A 56 14.72 -5.15 -6.24
CA LYS A 56 13.36 -4.89 -6.69
C LYS A 56 13.48 -4.72 -8.19
N SER A 57 13.03 -5.70 -8.96
CA SER A 57 12.72 -5.50 -10.37
C SER A 57 11.76 -4.32 -10.42
N THR A 58 12.30 -3.12 -10.63
CA THR A 58 11.51 -1.93 -10.91
C THR A 58 10.86 -2.21 -12.25
N ILE A 59 9.64 -2.75 -12.19
CA ILE A 59 8.74 -2.87 -13.33
C ILE A 59 8.47 -1.43 -13.77
N SER A 60 9.33 -0.92 -14.66
CA SER A 60 9.15 0.36 -15.30
C SER A 60 8.04 0.18 -16.33
N VAL A 61 6.80 0.47 -15.93
CA VAL A 61 5.71 0.60 -16.89
C VAL A 61 5.96 1.89 -17.67
N SER A 62 6.49 1.75 -18.89
CA SER A 62 6.52 2.84 -19.87
C SER A 62 5.07 3.27 -20.15
N ARG A 63 4.63 4.37 -19.53
CA ARG A 63 3.36 5.01 -19.87
C ARG A 63 3.50 5.62 -21.27
N LYS A 64 2.80 5.05 -22.26
CA LYS A 64 2.57 5.71 -23.55
C LYS A 64 1.88 7.05 -23.28
N THR A 65 2.60 8.15 -23.42
CA THR A 65 2.00 9.48 -23.49
C THR A 65 1.19 9.59 -24.79
N PRO A 66 -0.07 10.07 -24.76
CA PRO A 66 -0.80 10.32 -25.99
C PRO A 66 -0.08 11.43 -26.77
N LYS A 67 0.29 11.14 -28.02
CA LYS A 67 0.78 12.15 -28.96
C LYS A 67 -0.34 13.17 -29.15
N SER A 68 -0.11 14.41 -28.71
CA SER A 68 -0.92 15.55 -29.15
C SER A 68 -0.64 15.78 -30.63
N HIS A 69 -1.59 15.46 -31.49
CA HIS A 69 -1.59 15.93 -32.87
C HIS A 69 -1.88 17.43 -32.85
N THR A 70 -0.84 18.25 -32.96
CA THR A 70 -0.96 19.65 -33.39
C THR A 70 -1.45 19.64 -34.83
N THR A 71 -2.74 19.87 -35.05
CA THR A 71 -3.27 20.23 -36.36
C THR A 71 -3.04 21.73 -36.53
N GLU A 72 -1.95 22.10 -37.20
CA GLU A 72 -1.79 23.45 -37.71
C GLU A 72 -2.79 23.65 -38.84
N THR A 73 -3.75 24.53 -38.59
CA THR A 73 -4.70 25.03 -39.57
C THR A 73 -3.95 26.01 -40.48
N LEU A 74 -3.51 25.53 -41.65
CA LEU A 74 -3.09 26.39 -42.75
C LEU A 74 -4.19 26.43 -43.80
N THR A 75 -4.74 27.63 -43.92
CA THR A 75 -5.72 28.08 -44.90
C THR A 75 -5.20 27.95 -46.33
N GLY A 76 -6.04 27.41 -47.22
CA GLY A 76 -6.06 27.77 -48.65
C GLY A 76 -5.02 27.08 -49.55
N GLY A 77 -5.46 26.03 -50.25
CA GLY A 77 -4.86 25.62 -51.52
C GLY A 77 -4.67 24.10 -51.68
N VAL A 78 -5.40 23.51 -52.63
CA VAL A 78 -5.17 22.13 -53.09
C VAL A 78 -3.83 22.07 -53.83
N LYS A 79 -2.82 21.43 -53.23
CA LYS A 79 -1.57 21.04 -53.92
C LYS A 79 -1.53 19.53 -54.08
N ILE A 80 -1.89 19.06 -55.27
CA ILE A 80 -1.66 17.67 -55.69
C ILE A 80 -0.17 17.53 -55.98
N GLN A 81 0.57 16.86 -55.10
CA GLN A 81 1.90 16.32 -55.40
C GLN A 81 1.79 14.81 -55.56
N VAL A 82 1.82 14.34 -56.79
CA VAL A 82 2.02 12.93 -57.13
C VAL A 82 3.47 12.59 -56.77
N LYS A 83 3.67 11.91 -55.64
CA LYS A 83 4.99 11.40 -55.26
C LYS A 83 5.40 10.27 -56.21
N LYS A 84 6.55 10.47 -56.84
CA LYS A 84 7.27 9.50 -57.69
C LYS A 84 7.39 8.16 -56.95
N LYS A 85 7.01 7.07 -57.64
CA LYS A 85 7.12 5.70 -57.15
C LYS A 85 8.57 5.42 -56.74
N ARG A 86 8.75 4.96 -55.51
CA ARG A 86 10.02 4.43 -55.01
C ARG A 86 10.19 3.03 -55.61
N GLU A 87 11.21 2.85 -56.42
CA GLU A 87 11.67 1.53 -56.83
C GLU A 87 12.25 0.82 -55.60
N VAL A 88 11.79 -0.41 -55.39
CA VAL A 88 12.19 -1.27 -54.27
C VAL A 88 13.49 -1.95 -54.70
N PRO A 89 14.60 -1.84 -53.95
CA PRO A 89 15.73 -2.73 -54.19
C PRO A 89 15.28 -4.14 -53.82
N ASN A 90 15.45 -5.04 -54.77
CA ASN A 90 15.16 -6.46 -54.66
C ASN A 90 15.92 -7.05 -53.45
N VAL A 91 15.21 -7.36 -52.37
CA VAL A 91 15.78 -8.05 -51.21
C VAL A 91 15.79 -9.53 -51.56
N VAL A 92 16.99 -10.09 -51.66
CA VAL A 92 17.22 -11.52 -51.77
C VAL A 92 16.48 -12.22 -50.64
N ILE A 93 15.61 -13.15 -50.99
CA ILE A 93 14.84 -13.98 -50.06
C ILE A 93 15.83 -14.93 -49.39
N ASP A 94 16.32 -14.52 -48.23
CA ASP A 94 16.98 -15.43 -47.29
C ASP A 94 15.89 -16.21 -46.56
N SER A 95 15.79 -17.50 -46.83
CA SER A 95 14.92 -18.49 -46.16
C SER A 95 15.10 -18.59 -44.64
N SER A 96 15.99 -17.80 -44.05
CA SER A 96 16.17 -17.63 -42.60
C SER A 96 15.18 -16.62 -41.98
N ALA A 97 14.57 -15.75 -42.78
CA ALA A 97 13.59 -14.76 -42.30
C ALA A 97 12.25 -15.41 -41.91
N ASP A 98 11.83 -16.46 -42.62
CA ASP A 98 10.55 -17.13 -42.36
C ASP A 98 10.57 -17.92 -41.04
N GLU A 99 11.70 -18.53 -40.68
CA GLU A 99 11.86 -19.19 -39.37
C GLU A 99 11.82 -18.18 -38.20
N ALA A 100 12.36 -16.98 -38.39
CA ALA A 100 12.30 -15.93 -37.38
C ALA A 100 10.87 -15.40 -37.19
N ILE A 101 10.07 -15.35 -38.25
CA ILE A 101 8.67 -14.94 -38.21
C ILE A 101 7.81 -15.98 -37.47
N LEU A 102 8.02 -17.27 -37.72
CA LEU A 102 7.30 -18.35 -37.01
C LEU A 102 7.65 -18.37 -35.51
N LYS A 103 8.94 -18.26 -35.16
CA LYS A 103 9.38 -18.17 -33.75
C LYS A 103 8.80 -16.93 -33.04
N ALA A 104 8.63 -15.82 -33.75
CA ALA A 104 7.99 -14.63 -33.20
C ALA A 104 6.47 -14.82 -32.97
N GLN A 105 5.78 -15.54 -33.86
CA GLN A 105 4.36 -15.88 -33.67
C GLN A 105 4.16 -16.84 -32.49
N ASP A 106 4.98 -17.87 -32.38
CA ASP A 106 4.95 -18.82 -31.26
C ASP A 106 5.19 -18.10 -29.92
N ALA A 107 6.15 -17.16 -29.87
CA ALA A 107 6.41 -16.36 -28.67
C ALA A 107 5.22 -15.46 -28.29
N LEU A 108 4.50 -14.90 -29.27
CA LEU A 108 3.29 -14.10 -29.03
C LEU A 108 2.12 -14.97 -28.55
N GLU A 109 1.96 -16.18 -29.09
CA GLU A 109 0.93 -17.13 -28.65
C GLU A 109 1.19 -17.64 -27.24
N VAL A 110 2.46 -17.94 -26.90
CA VAL A 110 2.86 -18.32 -25.53
C VAL A 110 2.58 -17.19 -24.54
N GLY A 111 2.86 -15.94 -24.91
CA GLY A 111 2.51 -14.78 -24.08
C GLY A 111 1.01 -14.66 -23.83
N ARG A 112 0.20 -14.82 -24.89
CA ARG A 112 -1.27 -14.77 -24.79
C ARG A 112 -1.84 -15.88 -23.91
N LEU A 113 -1.30 -17.09 -23.99
CA LEU A 113 -1.70 -18.22 -23.14
C LEU A 113 -1.30 -18.02 -21.68
N ALA A 114 -0.16 -17.37 -21.40
CA ALA A 114 0.25 -17.04 -20.04
C ALA A 114 -0.70 -15.98 -19.44
N ASP A 115 -0.98 -14.90 -20.17
CA ASP A 115 -1.91 -13.86 -19.73
C ASP A 115 -3.32 -14.42 -19.47
N GLN A 116 -3.79 -15.36 -20.29
CA GLN A 116 -5.09 -16.02 -20.10
C GLN A 116 -5.12 -16.87 -18.82
N LYS A 117 -4.05 -17.62 -18.51
CA LYS A 117 -3.96 -18.40 -17.28
C LYS A 117 -3.95 -17.52 -16.03
N ASP A 118 -3.25 -16.39 -16.08
CA ASP A 118 -3.21 -15.43 -14.98
C ASP A 118 -4.59 -14.80 -14.74
N GLN A 119 -5.30 -14.42 -15.81
CA GLN A 119 -6.68 -13.94 -15.73
C GLN A 119 -7.64 -14.99 -15.14
N ASP A 120 -7.52 -16.24 -15.55
CA ASP A 120 -8.34 -17.33 -15.01
C ASP A 120 -8.05 -17.58 -13.51
N HIS A 121 -6.79 -17.46 -13.08
CA HIS A 121 -6.43 -17.56 -11.67
C HIS A 121 -7.00 -16.41 -10.85
N ASP A 122 -6.94 -15.19 -11.36
CA ASP A 122 -7.49 -14.01 -10.68
C ASP A 122 -9.02 -14.05 -10.64
N ALA A 123 -9.68 -14.50 -11.70
CA ALA A 123 -11.12 -14.73 -11.74
C ALA A 123 -11.53 -15.76 -10.67
N LYS A 124 -10.82 -16.90 -10.58
CA LYS A 124 -11.05 -17.91 -9.53
C LYS A 124 -10.88 -17.35 -8.12
N ARG A 125 -9.86 -16.51 -7.87
CA ARG A 125 -9.69 -15.84 -6.57
C ARG A 125 -10.87 -14.92 -6.26
N GLN A 126 -11.29 -14.10 -7.23
CA GLN A 126 -12.42 -13.20 -7.05
C GLN A 126 -13.72 -13.95 -6.77
N ASP A 127 -14.02 -15.01 -7.50
CA ASP A 127 -15.21 -15.83 -7.28
C ASP A 127 -15.20 -16.52 -5.92
N MET A 128 -14.04 -17.02 -5.47
CA MET A 128 -13.90 -17.54 -4.11
C MET A 128 -14.17 -16.47 -3.04
N THR A 129 -13.69 -15.24 -3.23
CA THR A 129 -14.00 -14.15 -2.29
C THR A 129 -15.47 -13.73 -2.32
N ARG A 130 -16.12 -13.77 -3.48
CA ARG A 130 -17.58 -13.50 -3.60
C ARG A 130 -18.38 -14.58 -2.88
N LEU A 131 -18.03 -15.85 -3.06
CA LEU A 131 -18.68 -16.96 -2.38
C LEU A 131 -18.51 -16.89 -0.86
N GLN A 132 -17.34 -16.46 -0.36
CA GLN A 132 -17.14 -16.23 1.07
C GLN A 132 -18.01 -15.08 1.58
N LYS A 133 -18.07 -13.96 0.87
CA LYS A 133 -18.94 -12.82 1.23
C LYS A 133 -20.42 -13.21 1.27
N ILE A 134 -20.89 -13.95 0.27
CA ILE A 134 -22.29 -14.42 0.23
C ILE A 134 -22.57 -15.34 1.43
N LYS A 135 -21.67 -16.27 1.74
CA LYS A 135 -21.82 -17.15 2.93
C LYS A 135 -21.83 -16.36 4.23
N ASP A 136 -20.96 -15.36 4.37
CA ASP A 136 -20.91 -14.52 5.56
C ASP A 136 -22.19 -13.67 5.70
N GLU A 137 -22.69 -13.10 4.61
CA GLU A 137 -23.96 -12.37 4.57
C GLU A 137 -25.16 -13.29 4.90
N GLU A 138 -25.20 -14.52 4.37
CA GLU A 138 -26.21 -15.52 4.73
C GLU A 138 -26.14 -15.90 6.21
N LEU A 139 -24.95 -16.08 6.79
CA LEU A 139 -24.79 -16.37 8.22
C LEU A 139 -25.23 -15.19 9.10
N ILE A 140 -24.95 -13.95 8.68
CA ILE A 140 -25.38 -12.75 9.40
C ILE A 140 -26.90 -12.61 9.35
N THR A 141 -27.52 -12.81 8.19
CA THR A 141 -28.98 -12.74 8.03
C THR A 141 -29.70 -13.84 8.81
N GLN A 142 -29.17 -15.06 8.86
CA GLN A 142 -29.71 -16.14 9.69
C GLN A 142 -29.61 -15.82 11.19
N LYS A 143 -28.47 -15.30 11.66
CA LYS A 143 -28.31 -14.86 13.05
C LYS A 143 -29.31 -13.76 13.42
N ASN A 144 -29.45 -12.74 12.57
CA ASN A 144 -30.41 -11.66 12.79
C ASN A 144 -31.86 -12.18 12.82
N GLN A 145 -32.23 -13.14 11.96
CA GLN A 145 -33.56 -13.74 11.99
C GLN A 145 -33.82 -14.56 13.26
N GLN A 146 -32.82 -15.30 13.75
CA GLN A 146 -32.93 -16.03 15.03
C GLN A 146 -33.05 -15.08 16.23
N GLU A 147 -32.29 -13.99 16.26
CA GLU A 147 -32.40 -12.94 17.29
C GLU A 147 -33.79 -12.27 17.28
N LEU A 148 -34.38 -12.03 16.10
CA LEU A 148 -35.72 -11.46 15.99
C LEU A 148 -36.84 -12.44 16.43
N VAL A 149 -36.69 -13.73 16.15
CA VAL A 149 -37.67 -14.76 16.59
C VAL A 149 -37.60 -14.98 18.09
N THR A 150 -36.39 -15.00 18.67
CA THR A 150 -36.20 -15.13 20.13
C THR A 150 -36.75 -13.91 20.88
N ALA A 151 -36.48 -12.69 20.41
CA ALA A 151 -37.06 -11.47 20.97
C ALA A 151 -38.61 -11.44 20.91
N LYS A 152 -39.20 -11.95 19.82
CA LYS A 152 -40.67 -11.99 19.65
C LYS A 152 -41.35 -13.09 20.47
N GLN A 153 -40.62 -14.15 20.85
CA GLN A 153 -41.11 -15.16 21.79
C GLN A 153 -41.05 -14.69 23.24
N GLU A 154 -40.06 -13.84 23.59
CA GLU A 154 -39.99 -13.21 24.91
C GLU A 154 -41.10 -12.16 25.12
N GLU A 155 -41.48 -11.39 24.09
CA GLU A 155 -42.62 -10.45 24.17
C GLU A 155 -43.98 -11.16 24.33
N LYS A 156 -44.20 -12.31 23.68
CA LYS A 156 -45.47 -13.05 23.79
C LYS A 156 -45.66 -13.76 25.13
N LYS A 157 -44.59 -13.96 25.91
CA LYS A 157 -44.65 -14.55 27.25
C LYS A 157 -44.95 -13.53 28.36
N ALA A 158 -45.03 -12.24 28.03
CA ALA A 158 -45.29 -11.14 28.97
C ALA A 158 -46.73 -10.58 28.94
N THR A 159 -47.63 -11.13 28.10
CA THR A 159 -49.01 -10.63 27.92
C THR A 159 -50.12 -11.61 28.34
N GLU A 160 -49.91 -12.43 29.38
CA GLU A 160 -50.99 -13.25 29.95
C GLU A 160 -50.90 -13.34 31.48
N SER A 161 -51.43 -12.33 32.19
CA SER A 161 -52.21 -12.46 33.44
C SER A 161 -52.62 -11.07 34.01
N PRO A 162 -53.79 -10.96 34.69
CA PRO A 162 -54.49 -9.69 34.89
C PRO A 162 -54.31 -9.02 36.28
N VAL A 163 -54.68 -7.73 36.31
CA VAL A 163 -54.72 -6.68 37.37
C VAL A 163 -55.71 -7.05 38.52
N PRO A 164 -55.56 -6.67 39.84
CA PRO A 164 -55.75 -5.31 40.41
C PRO A 164 -54.93 -5.00 41.71
N ASP A 165 -54.96 -3.88 42.46
CA ASP A 165 -55.68 -2.61 42.53
C ASP A 165 -54.88 -1.59 43.41
N LYS A 166 -55.03 -0.28 43.17
CA LYS A 166 -54.93 0.93 44.06
C LYS A 166 -53.82 1.11 45.14
N ALA A 167 -53.12 2.28 45.12
CA ALA A 167 -53.37 3.44 46.02
C ALA A 167 -52.25 4.52 46.06
N LYS A 168 -52.66 5.76 45.77
CA LYS A 168 -52.30 7.10 46.34
C LYS A 168 -50.84 7.50 46.72
N ALA A 169 -50.40 8.57 46.03
CA ALA A 169 -50.07 9.92 46.55
C ALA A 169 -48.71 10.24 47.26
N THR A 170 -47.93 11.08 46.54
CA THR A 170 -47.25 12.33 46.98
C THR A 170 -45.81 12.36 47.55
N LYS A 171 -45.05 13.32 46.98
CA LYS A 171 -43.99 14.21 47.52
C LYS A 171 -42.49 13.79 47.53
N LYS A 172 -41.75 14.51 46.66
CA LYS A 172 -40.54 15.36 46.88
C LYS A 172 -39.17 14.74 47.33
N GLN A 173 -38.17 14.99 46.46
CA GLN A 173 -36.70 15.18 46.63
C GLN A 173 -35.75 13.96 46.51
N PRO A 174 -34.57 14.11 45.84
CA PRO A 174 -33.70 13.01 45.47
C PRO A 174 -32.69 12.63 46.57
N LYS A 175 -32.65 11.34 46.91
CA LYS A 175 -31.66 10.76 47.82
C LYS A 175 -30.40 10.42 47.02
N ARG A 176 -29.40 11.27 47.14
CA ARG A 176 -28.04 11.10 46.59
C ARG A 176 -27.39 9.86 47.22
N LEU A 177 -27.47 8.72 46.55
CA LEU A 177 -26.82 7.48 46.99
C LEU A 177 -25.36 7.43 46.52
N ARG A 178 -24.52 7.07 47.49
CA ARG A 178 -23.07 7.05 47.48
C ARG A 178 -22.50 6.16 46.37
N LYS A 179 -21.33 6.55 45.87
CA LYS A 179 -20.45 5.76 45.00
C LYS A 179 -20.30 4.34 45.55
N GLY A 180 -20.53 3.35 44.68
CA GLY A 180 -20.29 1.94 44.97
C GLY A 180 -18.84 1.68 45.33
N LEU A 181 -18.65 0.77 46.28
CA LEU A 181 -17.38 0.17 46.65
C LEU A 181 -16.74 -0.49 45.41
N GLY A 182 -15.70 0.15 44.87
CA GLY A 182 -14.72 -0.51 44.02
C GLY A 182 -13.57 -0.99 44.91
N VAL A 183 -13.41 -2.30 45.03
CA VAL A 183 -12.30 -2.97 45.72
C VAL A 183 -10.98 -2.39 45.20
N GLN A 184 -10.27 -1.67 46.08
CA GLN A 184 -8.94 -1.12 45.77
C GLN A 184 -7.92 -2.27 45.78
N SER A 185 -7.74 -2.91 44.63
CA SER A 185 -6.61 -3.79 44.38
C SER A 185 -5.33 -2.96 44.47
N LYS A 186 -4.41 -3.32 45.39
CA LYS A 186 -3.13 -2.63 45.64
C LYS A 186 -2.10 -2.81 44.51
N ARG A 187 -2.53 -3.05 43.27
CA ARG A 187 -1.67 -3.06 42.08
C ARG A 187 -1.84 -1.74 41.35
N LYS A 188 -0.74 -1.01 41.16
CA LYS A 188 -0.68 0.18 40.31
C LYS A 188 -0.76 -0.27 38.84
N GLU A 189 -1.95 -0.67 38.41
CA GLU A 189 -2.23 -0.83 36.99
C GLU A 189 -2.38 0.56 36.39
N LEU A 190 -1.71 0.80 35.26
CA LEU A 190 -1.82 2.05 34.52
C LEU A 190 -3.22 2.05 33.91
N HIS A 191 -4.12 2.87 34.48
CA HIS A 191 -5.46 3.07 33.93
C HIS A 191 -5.36 3.78 32.58
N VAL A 192 -5.21 3.01 31.50
CA VAL A 192 -5.37 3.52 30.16
C VAL A 192 -6.86 3.79 29.97
N ALA A 193 -7.22 5.03 29.69
CA ALA A 193 -8.61 5.39 29.43
C ALA A 193 -9.14 4.53 28.27
N HIS A 194 -10.17 3.72 28.53
CA HIS A 194 -10.81 2.94 27.47
C HIS A 194 -11.30 3.91 26.37
N HIS A 195 -10.76 3.73 25.17
CA HIS A 195 -11.09 4.55 24.02
C HIS A 195 -12.59 4.41 23.75
N ASN A 196 -13.31 5.52 23.83
CA ASN A 196 -14.77 5.52 23.71
C ASN A 196 -15.12 5.97 22.27
N PRO A 197 -15.32 5.04 21.32
CA PRO A 197 -15.42 5.36 19.89
C PRO A 197 -16.64 6.23 19.55
N ASN A 198 -17.62 6.29 20.45
CA ASN A 198 -18.87 7.04 20.28
C ASN A 198 -18.82 8.47 20.84
N ARG A 199 -17.68 8.94 21.36
CA ARG A 199 -17.53 10.32 21.82
C ARG A 199 -17.47 11.25 20.60
N LYS A 200 -18.54 12.01 20.36
CA LYS A 200 -18.60 13.04 19.31
C LYS A 200 -17.64 14.19 19.64
N LEU A 201 -16.39 14.05 19.21
CA LEU A 201 -15.38 15.11 19.25
C LEU A 201 -15.82 16.29 18.38
N LYS A 202 -15.47 17.51 18.79
CA LYS A 202 -15.74 18.71 17.96
C LYS A 202 -14.92 18.61 16.67
N LYS A 203 -15.40 19.19 15.56
CA LYS A 203 -14.76 19.09 14.22
C LYS A 203 -13.27 19.47 14.22
N LYS A 204 -12.89 20.44 15.05
CA LYS A 204 -11.49 20.89 15.21
C LYS A 204 -10.61 19.88 15.96
N GLU A 205 -11.16 19.17 16.94
CA GLU A 205 -10.43 18.14 17.70
C GLU A 205 -10.24 16.87 16.86
N ARG A 206 -11.24 16.51 16.04
CA ARG A 206 -11.17 15.32 15.18
C ARG A 206 -10.04 15.41 14.15
N THR A 207 -9.82 16.57 13.56
CA THR A 207 -8.75 16.79 12.56
C THR A 207 -7.37 16.81 13.21
N GLN A 208 -7.23 17.46 14.37
CA GLN A 208 -5.97 17.48 15.13
C GLN A 208 -5.57 16.09 15.64
N ILE A 209 -6.53 15.31 16.14
CA ILE A 209 -6.27 13.93 16.59
C ILE A 209 -5.88 13.05 15.40
N SER A 210 -6.56 13.19 14.24
CA SER A 210 -6.21 12.43 13.04
C SER A 210 -4.79 12.74 12.56
N GLN A 211 -4.40 14.01 12.58
CA GLN A 211 -3.06 14.43 12.18
C GLN A 211 -2.00 13.92 13.16
N LYS A 212 -2.24 14.06 14.48
CA LYS A 212 -1.34 13.53 15.51
C LYS A 212 -1.20 12.01 15.47
N VAL A 213 -2.29 11.28 15.21
CA VAL A 213 -2.26 9.82 15.06
C VAL A 213 -1.49 9.42 13.80
N GLN A 214 -1.62 10.17 12.70
CA GLN A 214 -0.84 9.95 11.49
C GLN A 214 0.66 10.21 11.72
N ASP A 215 1.00 11.27 12.46
CA ASP A 215 2.37 11.61 12.84
C ASP A 215 2.97 10.56 13.80
N GLU A 216 2.21 10.08 14.79
CA GLU A 216 2.62 9.00 15.71
C GLU A 216 2.80 7.66 14.98
N GLN A 217 1.91 7.32 14.04
CA GLN A 217 2.08 6.14 13.18
C GLN A 217 3.30 6.27 12.26
N ALA A 218 3.59 7.48 11.77
CA ALA A 218 4.80 7.78 11.01
C ALA A 218 6.08 7.70 11.86
N GLN A 219 6.00 7.97 13.18
CA GLN A 219 7.12 7.82 14.12
C GLN A 219 7.51 6.37 14.38
N HIS A 220 6.58 5.42 14.24
CA HIS A 220 6.84 3.98 14.45
C HIS A 220 7.21 3.22 13.17
N GLY A 221 7.19 3.88 12.00
CA GLY A 221 7.79 3.35 10.78
C GLY A 221 9.27 3.68 10.74
N PHE A 222 10.10 2.76 10.23
CA PHE A 222 11.52 3.00 9.96
C PHE A 222 11.67 4.19 9.01
N HIS A 223 11.78 5.40 9.57
CA HIS A 223 11.96 6.62 8.82
C HIS A 223 13.45 6.72 8.52
N MET A 224 13.83 6.27 7.32
CA MET A 224 15.15 6.57 6.80
C MET A 224 15.28 8.09 6.77
N PRO A 225 16.31 8.71 7.40
CA PRO A 225 16.49 10.15 7.29
C PRO A 225 16.65 10.49 5.81
N VAL A 226 15.64 11.13 5.24
CA VAL A 226 15.65 11.60 3.86
C VAL A 226 16.37 12.95 3.89
N GLU A 227 17.46 13.05 3.14
CA GLU A 227 18.15 14.31 2.97
C GLU A 227 17.22 15.32 2.27
N PRO A 228 17.23 16.60 2.69
CA PRO A 228 16.40 17.61 2.06
C PRO A 228 16.76 17.75 0.58
N ILE A 229 15.75 17.66 -0.28
CA ILE A 229 15.93 17.84 -1.72
C ILE A 229 16.22 19.32 -1.98
N THR A 230 17.40 19.63 -2.50
CA THR A 230 17.77 20.97 -2.92
C THR A 230 17.26 21.24 -4.33
N HIS A 231 16.53 22.34 -4.50
CA HIS A 231 16.07 22.82 -5.80
C HIS A 231 16.79 24.12 -6.14
N GLU A 232 17.54 24.13 -7.24
CA GLU A 232 18.14 25.35 -7.78
C GLU A 232 17.08 26.12 -8.59
N VAL A 233 16.78 27.35 -8.15
CA VAL A 233 15.78 28.21 -8.78
C VAL A 233 16.42 29.50 -9.23
N LEU A 234 16.39 29.75 -10.54
CA LEU A 234 16.85 31.02 -11.14
C LEU A 234 15.82 32.13 -10.87
N ILE A 235 16.24 33.16 -10.13
CA ILE A 235 15.43 34.31 -9.72
C ILE A 235 15.81 35.53 -10.56
N PRO A 236 14.91 36.04 -11.43
CA PRO A 236 15.08 37.32 -12.11
C PRO A 236 14.76 38.50 -11.16
N GLU A 237 15.07 39.74 -11.59
CA GLU A 237 14.86 40.96 -10.78
C GLU A 237 13.41 41.15 -10.32
N THR A 238 12.43 40.73 -11.13
CA THR A 238 11.00 40.77 -10.77
C THR A 238 10.36 39.42 -11.09
N ILE A 239 9.79 38.75 -10.09
CA ILE A 239 9.12 37.45 -10.27
C ILE A 239 7.78 37.44 -9.53
N LYS A 240 6.74 36.88 -10.16
CA LYS A 240 5.46 36.65 -9.49
C LYS A 240 5.58 35.48 -8.51
N ILE A 241 4.88 35.57 -7.38
CA ILE A 241 4.85 34.52 -6.36
C ILE A 241 4.37 33.18 -6.95
N SER A 242 3.39 33.23 -7.86
CA SER A 242 2.89 32.04 -8.56
C SER A 242 3.97 31.34 -9.38
N GLU A 243 4.82 32.11 -10.06
CA GLU A 243 5.90 31.58 -10.90
C GLU A 243 7.05 31.04 -10.06
N LEU A 244 7.41 31.72 -8.97
CA LEU A 244 8.40 31.22 -8.01
C LEU A 244 7.95 29.89 -7.38
N ALA A 245 6.69 29.80 -6.96
CA ALA A 245 6.13 28.59 -6.37
C ALA A 245 6.12 27.40 -7.35
N LEU A 246 5.77 27.66 -8.62
CA LEU A 246 5.86 26.64 -9.67
C LEU A 246 7.29 26.15 -9.88
N LYS A 247 8.29 27.03 -9.90
CA LYS A 247 9.71 26.65 -10.01
C LYS A 247 10.20 25.84 -8.80
N MET A 248 9.71 26.15 -7.61
CA MET A 248 10.00 25.40 -6.38
C MET A 248 9.16 24.14 -6.22
N THR A 249 8.19 23.89 -7.11
CA THR A 249 7.21 22.79 -6.99
C THR A 249 6.41 22.85 -5.67
N THR A 250 6.16 24.05 -5.15
CA THR A 250 5.42 24.30 -3.91
C THR A 250 4.14 25.11 -4.18
N LYS A 251 3.26 25.20 -3.18
CA LYS A 251 2.04 26.01 -3.30
C LYS A 251 2.35 27.49 -3.06
N ALA A 252 1.74 28.38 -3.85
CA ALA A 252 1.93 29.82 -3.71
C ALA A 252 1.64 30.36 -2.30
N GLY A 253 0.66 29.78 -1.60
CA GLY A 253 0.34 30.17 -0.22
C GLY A 253 1.44 29.84 0.80
N GLU A 254 2.22 28.78 0.57
CA GLU A 254 3.35 28.41 1.44
C GLU A 254 4.52 29.39 1.23
N VAL A 255 4.83 29.70 -0.03
CA VAL A 255 5.85 30.70 -0.38
C VAL A 255 5.47 32.08 0.17
N LEU A 256 4.21 32.49 0.01
CA LEU A 256 3.69 33.76 0.55
C LEU A 256 3.88 33.83 2.07
N LYS A 257 3.55 32.75 2.79
CA LYS A 257 3.69 32.68 4.25
C LYS A 257 5.14 32.87 4.70
N VAL A 258 6.09 32.27 3.99
CA VAL A 258 7.52 32.41 4.28
C VAL A 258 7.98 33.83 3.99
N MET A 259 7.62 34.41 2.84
CA MET A 259 7.98 35.80 2.49
C MET A 259 7.42 36.82 3.48
N MET A 260 6.18 36.66 3.92
CA MET A 260 5.59 37.49 4.98
C MET A 260 6.33 37.36 6.31
N SER A 261 6.77 36.14 6.68
CA SER A 261 7.55 35.93 7.90
C SER A 261 8.93 36.59 7.83
N MET A 262 9.48 36.75 6.63
CA MET A 262 10.72 37.50 6.35
C MET A 262 10.49 39.02 6.20
N GLY A 263 9.24 39.50 6.33
CA GLY A 263 8.90 40.91 6.23
C GLY A 263 8.79 41.44 4.79
N VAL A 264 8.84 40.57 3.77
CA VAL A 264 8.63 40.96 2.37
C VAL A 264 7.13 40.93 2.08
N MET A 265 6.52 42.10 1.94
CA MET A 265 5.15 42.22 1.45
C MET A 265 5.15 41.95 -0.04
N ALA A 266 4.79 40.72 -0.42
CA ALA A 266 4.69 40.33 -1.80
C ALA A 266 3.40 40.93 -2.39
N THR A 267 3.55 41.95 -3.23
CA THR A 267 2.48 42.67 -3.94
C THR A 267 2.16 42.02 -5.28
#